data_AF-A0A5C7M212-F1
#
_entry.id   AF-A0A5C7M212-F1
#
_cell.length_a   1.000
_cell.length_b   1.000
_cell.length_c   1.000
_cell.angle_alpha   90.00
_cell.angle_beta   90.00
_cell.angle_gamma   90.00
#
_symmetry.space_group_name_H-M   'P 1'
#
loop_
_entity.id
_entity.type
_entity.pdbx_description
1 polymer ?
#
loop_
_entity_poly.entity_id
_entity_poly.type
_entity_poly.pdbx_seq_one_letter_code
_entity_poly.pdbx_strand_id
1 'polypeptide(L)'
;MPTVSRLRLALVRGFVVCASVSSSKSATARPMSARFDSHAKPVWTPERVEKLRELWQAGLSANQISDRIGGFSRNAVIGKLHRLGLARGDKPKPRLAVGGRKAARLYRKKGREMRAAKASAARRVSAPLPQADAYVPPIMSETAPPNATPLVDCRNDQCRWPYGDTDFVFCPETKLIGSSYCPGHHVRVYAGLPPQRRRH
;
A
#
# COMPACT_ATOMS: atom_id res chain seq x y z
N MET A 1 63.37 -15.56 48.96
CA MET A 1 63.32 -14.08 49.04
C MET A 1 62.99 -13.56 47.64
N PRO A 2 62.15 -12.54 47.53
CA PRO A 2 60.80 -12.59 46.93
C PRO A 2 60.78 -12.03 45.47
N THR A 3 59.71 -11.90 44.67
CA THR A 3 58.34 -11.42 44.90
C THR A 3 57.55 -11.54 43.57
N VAL A 4 56.29 -12.01 43.62
CA VAL A 4 55.02 -11.58 42.90
C VAL A 4 55.06 -11.04 41.45
N SER A 5 54.06 -11.22 40.57
CA SER A 5 52.64 -11.57 40.70
C SER A 5 52.00 -11.77 39.32
N ARG A 6 51.09 -12.77 39.25
CA ARG A 6 49.75 -12.76 38.63
C ARG A 6 49.61 -12.31 37.15
N LEU A 7 49.01 -13.17 36.33
CA LEU A 7 47.55 -13.14 36.13
C LEU A 7 47.04 -14.45 35.50
N ARG A 8 45.94 -14.95 36.06
CA ARG A 8 45.15 -16.08 35.57
C ARG A 8 44.39 -15.67 34.31
N LEU A 9 44.34 -16.55 33.31
CA LEU A 9 43.26 -16.57 32.32
C LEU A 9 42.72 -18.00 32.22
N ALA A 10 41.71 -18.31 33.02
CA ALA A 10 40.90 -19.51 32.84
C ALA A 10 39.81 -19.18 31.80
N LEU A 11 39.93 -19.78 30.62
CA LEU A 11 38.91 -19.76 29.58
C LEU A 11 37.70 -20.57 30.06
N VAL A 12 36.65 -19.88 30.48
CA VAL A 12 35.31 -20.42 30.64
C VAL A 12 34.65 -20.48 29.26
N ARG A 13 34.38 -21.68 28.76
CA ARG A 13 33.33 -21.90 27.75
C ARG A 13 32.63 -23.23 28.03
N GLY A 14 31.60 -23.16 28.88
CA GLY A 14 30.59 -24.19 28.99
C GLY A 14 29.77 -24.25 27.70
N PHE A 15 29.81 -25.41 27.05
CA PHE A 15 28.94 -25.76 25.94
C PHE A 15 27.58 -26.19 26.52
N VAL A 16 26.56 -25.34 26.41
CA VAL A 16 25.17 -25.78 26.59
C VAL A 16 24.70 -26.32 25.25
N VAL A 17 24.65 -27.65 25.14
CA VAL A 17 24.00 -28.34 24.01
C VAL A 17 22.50 -28.21 24.21
N CYS A 18 21.86 -27.35 23.42
CA CYS A 18 20.40 -27.30 23.35
C CYS A 18 19.95 -28.39 22.38
N ALA A 19 19.40 -29.48 22.92
CA ALA A 19 18.82 -30.56 22.14
C ALA A 19 17.56 -30.06 21.40
N SER A 20 17.68 -29.80 20.11
CA SER A 20 16.56 -29.53 19.21
C SER A 20 15.83 -30.85 18.89
N VAL A 21 14.68 -31.05 19.52
CA VAL A 21 13.75 -32.13 19.17
C VAL A 21 13.12 -31.81 17.82
N SER A 22 13.60 -32.48 16.77
CA SER A 22 13.02 -32.45 15.42
C SER A 22 11.67 -33.16 15.42
N SER A 23 10.58 -32.39 15.55
CA SER A 23 9.23 -32.88 15.33
C SER A 23 8.97 -32.93 13.83
N SER A 24 9.16 -34.12 13.25
CA SER A 24 8.85 -34.45 11.85
C SER A 24 7.33 -34.36 11.63
N LYS A 25 6.86 -33.22 11.11
CA LYS A 25 5.48 -33.09 10.61
C LYS A 25 5.40 -33.75 9.24
N SER A 26 4.81 -34.93 9.20
CA SER A 26 4.41 -35.67 8.00
C SER A 26 3.57 -34.75 7.10
N ALA A 27 4.08 -34.48 5.89
CA ALA A 27 3.36 -33.76 4.87
C ALA A 27 2.27 -34.66 4.28
N THR A 28 1.06 -34.61 4.84
CA THR A 28 -0.12 -35.12 4.14
C THR A 28 -0.42 -34.17 2.98
N ALA A 29 -0.13 -34.61 1.77
CA ALA A 29 -0.50 -33.93 0.54
C ALA A 29 -2.02 -33.66 0.56
N ARG A 30 -2.41 -32.39 0.58
CA ARG A 30 -3.81 -31.99 0.37
C ARG A 30 -4.14 -32.34 -1.09
N PRO A 31 -5.23 -33.07 -1.37
CA PRO A 31 -5.61 -33.33 -2.75
C PRO A 31 -5.81 -31.99 -3.46
N MET A 32 -5.20 -31.84 -4.64
CA MET A 32 -5.39 -30.69 -5.51
C MET A 32 -6.88 -30.60 -5.84
N SER A 33 -7.58 -29.72 -5.13
CA SER A 33 -8.98 -29.42 -5.40
C SER A 33 -9.09 -28.96 -6.84
N ALA A 34 -9.86 -29.68 -7.64
CA ALA A 34 -10.31 -29.28 -8.97
C ALA A 34 -10.66 -27.79 -8.93
N ARG A 35 -10.06 -27.03 -9.84
CA ARG A 35 -10.36 -25.60 -10.00
C ARG A 35 -11.79 -25.50 -10.51
N PHE A 36 -12.74 -25.36 -9.60
CA PHE A 36 -14.05 -24.88 -9.96
C PHE A 36 -13.88 -23.42 -10.40
N ASP A 37 -14.17 -23.15 -11.67
CA ASP A 37 -14.48 -21.81 -12.13
C ASP A 37 -15.72 -21.31 -11.39
N SER A 38 -15.50 -20.68 -10.24
CA SER A 38 -16.57 -20.13 -9.41
C SER A 38 -16.18 -18.79 -8.79
N HIS A 39 -15.50 -17.94 -9.56
CA HIS A 39 -15.41 -16.51 -9.22
C HIS A 39 -16.51 -15.74 -9.95
N ALA A 40 -17.75 -16.23 -9.84
CA ALA A 40 -18.91 -15.41 -10.15
C ALA A 40 -18.90 -14.22 -9.19
N LYS A 41 -18.67 -13.02 -9.74
CA LYS A 41 -18.60 -11.80 -8.94
C LYS A 41 -19.92 -11.66 -8.18
N PRO A 42 -19.89 -11.52 -6.84
CA PRO A 42 -21.10 -11.43 -6.03
C PRO A 42 -21.91 -10.19 -6.45
N VAL A 43 -23.12 -10.41 -6.99
CA VAL A 43 -24.02 -9.34 -7.42
C VAL A 43 -24.90 -8.90 -6.26
N TRP A 44 -25.10 -7.59 -6.13
CA TRP A 44 -26.02 -6.98 -5.17
C TRP A 44 -27.47 -7.16 -5.64
N THR A 45 -28.07 -8.29 -5.30
CA THR A 45 -29.50 -8.54 -5.50
C THR A 45 -30.34 -7.75 -4.48
N PRO A 46 -31.60 -7.41 -4.78
CA PRO A 46 -32.44 -6.64 -3.86
C PRO A 46 -32.62 -7.32 -2.50
N GLU A 47 -32.68 -8.67 -2.45
CA GLU A 47 -32.77 -9.44 -1.19
C GLU A 47 -31.53 -9.26 -0.32
N ARG A 48 -30.34 -9.20 -0.94
CA ARG A 48 -29.08 -8.94 -0.25
C ARG A 48 -28.98 -7.50 0.25
N VAL A 49 -29.59 -6.56 -0.46
CA VAL A 49 -29.67 -5.15 -0.05
C VAL A 49 -30.61 -4.98 1.15
N GLU A 50 -31.72 -5.71 1.18
CA GLU A 50 -32.64 -5.66 2.32
C GLU A 50 -32.00 -6.27 3.58
N LYS A 51 -31.38 -7.45 3.47
CA LYS A 51 -30.58 -8.02 4.57
C LYS A 51 -29.46 -7.09 5.05
N LEU A 52 -28.83 -6.34 4.14
CA LEU A 52 -27.83 -5.33 4.50
C LEU A 52 -28.44 -4.21 5.36
N ARG A 53 -29.65 -3.74 5.03
CA ARG A 53 -30.37 -2.70 5.79
C ARG A 53 -30.76 -3.21 7.17
N GLU A 54 -31.36 -4.39 7.25
CA GLU A 54 -31.76 -5.03 8.51
C GLU A 54 -30.58 -5.19 9.46
N LEU A 55 -29.48 -5.79 8.98
CA LEU A 55 -28.28 -6.01 9.80
C LEU A 55 -27.60 -4.69 10.20
N TRP A 56 -27.70 -3.65 9.37
CA TRP A 56 -27.18 -2.33 9.68
C TRP A 56 -27.98 -1.64 10.78
N GLN A 57 -29.31 -1.68 10.71
CA GLN A 57 -30.20 -1.16 11.74
C GLN A 57 -30.04 -1.93 13.07
N ALA A 58 -29.78 -3.23 13.00
CA ALA A 58 -29.40 -4.05 14.16
C ALA A 58 -28.04 -3.67 14.78
N GLY A 59 -27.33 -2.69 14.20
CA GLY A 59 -26.10 -2.12 14.76
C GLY A 59 -24.83 -2.91 14.46
N LEU A 60 -24.86 -3.87 13.53
CA LEU A 60 -23.69 -4.66 13.22
C LEU A 60 -22.57 -3.87 12.53
N SER A 61 -21.34 -4.34 12.70
CA SER A 61 -20.17 -3.83 11.99
C SER A 61 -20.12 -4.37 10.55
N ALA A 62 -19.48 -3.62 9.64
CA ALA A 62 -19.37 -4.03 8.24
C ALA A 62 -18.67 -5.39 8.04
N ASN A 63 -17.76 -5.79 8.94
CA ASN A 63 -17.14 -7.13 8.93
C ASN A 63 -18.17 -8.22 9.26
N GLN A 64 -18.92 -8.02 10.36
CA GLN A 64 -19.93 -8.99 10.76
C GLN A 64 -21.05 -9.12 9.72
N ILE A 65 -21.36 -8.03 9.03
CA ILE A 65 -22.33 -8.03 7.93
C ILE A 65 -21.80 -8.80 6.71
N SER A 66 -20.53 -8.63 6.33
CA SER A 66 -19.95 -9.44 5.24
C SER A 66 -19.97 -10.93 5.56
N ASP A 67 -19.69 -11.32 6.80
CA ASP A 67 -19.68 -12.72 7.22
C ASP A 67 -21.08 -13.34 7.15
N ARG A 68 -22.13 -12.57 7.49
CA ARG A 68 -23.53 -13.03 7.47
C ARG A 68 -24.17 -13.04 6.08
N ILE A 69 -23.88 -12.05 5.24
CA ILE A 69 -24.42 -11.99 3.88
C ILE A 69 -23.69 -12.99 2.97
N GLY A 70 -22.39 -13.19 3.21
CA GLY A 70 -21.54 -14.08 2.42
C GLY A 70 -21.20 -13.50 1.04
N GLY A 71 -20.02 -13.86 0.54
CA GLY A 71 -19.58 -13.48 -0.80
C GLY A 71 -19.11 -12.02 -0.97
N PHE A 72 -19.48 -11.09 -0.09
CA PHE A 72 -19.00 -9.70 -0.17
C PHE A 72 -17.88 -9.41 0.83
N SER A 73 -16.85 -8.69 0.42
CA SER A 73 -15.84 -8.19 1.35
C SER A 73 -16.38 -7.02 2.19
N ARG A 74 -15.76 -6.75 3.34
CA ARG A 74 -16.01 -5.57 4.16
C ARG A 74 -16.11 -4.29 3.34
N ASN A 75 -15.20 -4.10 2.38
CA ASN A 75 -15.13 -2.89 1.58
C ASN A 75 -16.31 -2.80 0.60
N ALA A 76 -16.78 -3.94 0.07
CA ALA A 76 -17.97 -3.98 -0.77
C ALA A 76 -19.22 -3.56 0.01
N VAL A 77 -19.35 -4.03 1.26
CA VAL A 77 -20.43 -3.66 2.18
C VAL A 77 -20.41 -2.17 2.50
N ILE A 78 -19.25 -1.61 2.90
CA ILE A 78 -19.09 -0.17 3.17
C ILE A 78 -19.45 0.65 1.93
N GLY A 79 -18.94 0.26 0.76
CA GLY A 79 -19.25 0.94 -0.49
C GLY A 79 -20.73 0.92 -0.83
N LYS A 80 -21.42 -0.21 -0.59
CA LYS A 80 -22.87 -0.30 -0.84
C LYS A 80 -23.67 0.57 0.13
N LEU A 81 -23.31 0.57 1.42
CA LEU A 81 -23.95 1.44 2.42
C LEU A 81 -23.79 2.93 2.10
N HIS A 82 -22.61 3.34 1.65
CA HIS A 82 -22.39 4.73 1.22
C HIS A 82 -23.27 5.12 0.03
N ARG A 83 -23.40 4.24 -0.97
CA ARG A 83 -24.30 4.47 -2.11
C ARG A 83 -25.78 4.50 -1.73
N LEU A 84 -26.16 3.81 -0.65
CA LEU A 84 -27.52 3.80 -0.11
C LEU A 84 -27.80 4.95 0.87
N GLY A 85 -26.82 5.81 1.17
CA GLY A 85 -26.97 6.91 2.13
C GLY A 85 -26.93 6.52 3.61
N LEU A 86 -27.02 5.22 3.93
CA LEU A 86 -27.14 4.68 5.30
C LEU A 86 -25.87 4.83 6.16
N ALA A 87 -24.74 5.18 5.55
CA ALA A 87 -23.45 5.26 6.24
C ALA A 87 -23.32 6.45 7.21
N ARG A 88 -24.14 7.50 7.05
CA ARG A 88 -24.09 8.73 7.88
C ARG A 88 -25.29 8.78 8.81
N GLY A 89 -25.05 8.87 10.13
CA GLY A 89 -26.08 9.18 11.11
C GLY A 89 -26.90 8.00 11.65
N ASP A 90 -27.17 6.97 10.85
CA ASP A 90 -28.13 5.90 11.21
C ASP A 90 -27.58 4.76 12.07
N LYS A 91 -26.30 4.78 12.45
CA LYS A 91 -25.81 3.80 13.41
C LYS A 91 -26.25 4.18 14.81
N PRO A 92 -26.98 3.31 15.55
CA PRO A 92 -27.05 3.47 16.99
C PRO A 92 -25.61 3.50 17.52
N LYS A 93 -25.22 4.61 18.15
CA LYS A 93 -23.92 4.71 18.81
C LYS A 93 -23.89 3.58 19.85
N PRO A 94 -22.97 2.60 19.73
CA PRO A 94 -22.84 1.62 20.79
C PRO A 94 -22.50 2.41 22.06
N ARG A 95 -23.38 2.37 23.06
CA ARG A 95 -23.06 2.87 24.39
C ARG A 95 -21.97 1.94 24.91
N LEU A 96 -20.71 2.33 24.69
CA LEU A 96 -19.58 1.60 25.24
C LEU A 96 -19.81 1.54 26.76
N ALA A 97 -19.95 0.31 27.27
CA ALA A 97 -19.92 0.05 28.70
C ALA A 97 -18.73 0.79 29.31
N VAL A 98 -18.84 1.23 30.57
CA VAL A 98 -17.83 2.09 31.22
C VAL A 98 -16.40 1.51 31.10
N GLY A 99 -16.25 0.18 31.08
CA GLY A 99 -14.98 -0.51 30.79
C GLY A 99 -14.48 -0.41 29.34
N GLY A 100 -15.38 -0.40 28.35
CA GLY A 100 -15.05 -0.27 26.92
C GLY A 100 -14.41 1.08 26.56
N ARG A 101 -14.74 2.15 27.30
CA ARG A 101 -14.10 3.47 27.11
C ARG A 101 -12.63 3.46 27.50
N LYS A 102 -12.29 2.78 28.61
CA LYS A 102 -10.89 2.61 29.06
C LYS A 102 -10.10 1.76 28.06
N ALA A 103 -10.65 0.62 27.62
CA ALA A 103 -10.02 -0.23 26.60
C ALA A 103 -9.82 0.50 25.27
N ALA A 104 -10.82 1.26 24.80
CA ALA A 104 -10.71 2.06 23.58
C ALA A 104 -9.63 3.16 23.70
N ARG A 105 -9.51 3.81 24.86
CA ARG A 105 -8.45 4.81 25.12
C ARG A 105 -7.06 4.19 25.06
N LEU A 106 -6.87 3.01 25.67
CA LEU A 106 -5.61 2.27 25.64
C LEU A 106 -5.23 1.84 24.22
N TYR A 107 -6.20 1.30 23.46
CA TYR A 107 -6.00 0.94 22.06
C TYR A 107 -5.59 2.15 21.20
N ARG A 108 -6.25 3.30 21.40
CA ARG A 108 -5.93 4.54 20.67
C ARG A 108 -4.55 5.10 21.05
N LYS A 109 -4.15 4.99 22.32
CA LYS A 109 -2.81 5.37 22.79
C LYS A 109 -1.73 4.50 22.13
N LYS A 110 -1.89 3.18 22.17
CA LYS A 110 -0.97 2.22 21.52
C LYS A 110 -0.85 2.46 20.01
N GLY A 111 -1.95 2.80 19.33
CA GLY A 111 -1.94 3.17 17.91
C GLY A 111 -1.16 4.45 17.62
N ARG A 112 -1.26 5.47 18.47
CA ARG A 112 -0.46 6.71 18.35
C ARG A 112 1.03 6.43 18.58
N GLU A 113 1.36 5.62 19.59
CA GLU A 113 2.74 5.24 19.92
C GLU A 113 3.40 4.44 18.79
N MET A 114 2.72 3.46 18.20
CA MET A 114 3.24 2.73 17.03
C MET A 114 3.48 3.65 15.83
N ARG A 115 2.57 4.60 15.58
CA ARG A 115 2.71 5.55 14.48
C ARG A 115 3.86 6.52 14.72
N ALA A 116 4.05 6.98 15.95
CA ALA A 116 5.19 7.78 16.36
C ALA A 116 6.50 7.00 16.20
N ALA A 117 6.58 5.77 16.71
CA ALA A 117 7.77 4.92 16.58
C ALA A 117 8.14 4.65 15.11
N LYS A 118 7.15 4.41 14.24
CA LYS A 118 7.37 4.26 12.80
C LYS A 118 7.90 5.54 12.14
N ALA A 119 7.39 6.71 12.54
CA ALA A 119 7.90 8.00 12.06
C ALA A 119 9.33 8.26 12.54
N SER A 120 9.63 7.93 13.81
CA SER A 120 10.99 8.03 14.36
C SER A 120 11.97 7.11 13.64
N ALA A 121 11.56 5.87 13.34
CA ALA A 121 12.37 4.92 12.59
C ALA A 121 12.63 5.39 11.15
N ALA A 122 11.61 5.91 10.46
CA ALA A 122 11.77 6.49 9.13
C ALA A 122 12.76 7.67 9.12
N ARG A 123 12.72 8.52 10.16
CA ARG A 123 13.64 9.65 10.30
C ARG A 123 15.09 9.25 10.59
N ARG A 124 15.32 8.09 11.23
CA ARG A 124 16.68 7.56 11.44
C ARG A 124 17.30 6.96 10.17
N VAL A 125 16.47 6.51 9.23
CA VAL A 125 16.91 5.92 7.96
C VAL A 125 17.14 6.98 6.88
N SER A 126 16.51 8.15 6.99
CA SER A 126 16.81 9.30 6.12
C SER A 126 18.07 10.02 6.58
N ALA A 127 19.24 9.42 6.40
CA ALA A 127 20.46 10.21 6.26
C ALA A 127 20.27 11.15 5.05
N PRO A 128 20.75 12.40 5.09
CA PRO A 128 20.71 13.26 3.91
C PRO A 128 21.41 12.51 2.78
N LEU A 129 20.66 12.20 1.72
CA LEU A 129 21.30 11.78 0.48
C LEU A 129 22.27 12.90 0.11
N PRO A 130 23.52 12.60 -0.31
CA PRO A 130 24.35 13.61 -0.93
C PRO A 130 23.46 14.26 -2.00
N GLN A 131 23.28 15.57 -1.91
CA GLN A 131 22.52 16.31 -2.91
C GLN A 131 23.24 16.04 -4.22
N ALA A 132 22.70 15.12 -5.02
CA ALA A 132 23.11 14.97 -6.39
C ALA A 132 23.00 16.38 -6.96
N ASP A 133 24.14 16.93 -7.39
CA ASP A 133 24.26 18.28 -7.94
C ASP A 133 23.01 18.53 -8.75
N ALA A 134 22.21 19.52 -8.32
CA ALA A 134 20.87 19.71 -8.83
C ALA A 134 20.98 19.77 -10.35
N TYR A 135 20.60 18.67 -11.01
CA TYR A 135 20.55 18.63 -12.45
C TYR A 135 19.52 19.68 -12.81
N VAL A 136 19.99 20.87 -13.19
CA VAL A 136 19.16 21.92 -13.74
C VAL A 136 18.75 21.34 -15.09
N PRO A 137 17.49 20.87 -15.25
CA PRO A 137 17.08 20.44 -16.56
C PRO A 137 17.29 21.64 -17.50
N PRO A 138 17.85 21.44 -18.70
CA PRO A 138 17.91 22.51 -19.66
C PRO A 138 16.52 23.12 -19.75
N ILE A 139 16.44 24.46 -19.73
CA ILE A 139 15.20 25.20 -19.91
C ILE A 139 14.68 24.79 -21.30
N MET A 140 13.82 23.76 -21.33
CA MET A 140 13.30 23.19 -22.55
C MET A 140 12.18 24.11 -23.01
N SER A 141 12.39 24.71 -24.18
CA SER A 141 11.51 25.70 -24.78
C SER A 141 10.05 25.22 -24.78
N GLU A 142 9.14 26.12 -24.44
CA GLU A 142 7.68 25.91 -24.53
C GLU A 142 7.20 25.87 -25.99
N THR A 143 8.07 26.24 -26.93
CA THR A 143 7.78 26.18 -28.35
C THR A 143 7.98 24.77 -28.92
N ALA A 144 7.07 24.36 -29.79
CA ALA A 144 7.14 23.09 -30.49
C ALA A 144 8.46 22.97 -31.27
N PRO A 145 9.15 21.81 -31.20
CA PRO A 145 10.30 21.56 -32.05
C PRO A 145 9.87 21.52 -33.53
N PRO A 146 10.78 21.85 -34.46
CA PRO A 146 10.46 21.94 -35.90
C PRO A 146 9.94 20.62 -36.50
N ASN A 147 10.19 19.49 -35.86
CA ASN A 147 9.75 18.15 -36.28
C ASN A 147 8.57 17.62 -35.46
N ALA A 148 7.81 18.49 -34.78
CA ALA A 148 6.63 18.05 -34.04
C ALA A 148 5.54 17.52 -35.00
N THR A 149 4.94 16.39 -34.64
CA THR A 149 3.95 15.71 -35.49
C THR A 149 2.54 15.87 -34.93
N PRO A 150 1.50 16.04 -35.76
CA PRO A 150 0.12 16.07 -35.27
C PRO A 150 -0.27 14.72 -34.66
N LEU A 151 -1.38 14.69 -33.91
CA LEU A 151 -1.86 13.46 -33.24
C LEU A 151 -2.02 12.28 -34.22
N VAL A 152 -2.45 12.58 -35.46
CA VAL A 152 -2.74 11.59 -36.50
C VAL A 152 -1.48 10.81 -36.90
N ASP A 153 -0.32 11.48 -36.90
CA ASP A 153 0.95 10.89 -37.33
C ASP A 153 1.82 10.42 -36.14
N CYS A 154 1.34 10.62 -34.92
CA CYS A 154 2.06 10.27 -33.69
C CYS A 154 2.03 8.76 -33.43
N ARG A 155 3.19 8.13 -33.51
CA ARG A 155 3.37 6.68 -33.32
C ARG A 155 3.36 6.29 -31.85
N ASN A 156 3.08 5.01 -31.59
CA ASN A 156 2.96 4.50 -30.23
C ASN A 156 4.26 4.54 -29.40
N ASP A 157 5.41 4.56 -30.07
CA ASP A 157 6.75 4.67 -29.49
C ASP A 157 7.20 6.12 -29.27
N GLN A 158 6.41 7.11 -29.67
CA GLN A 158 6.74 8.53 -29.53
C GLN A 158 6.16 9.16 -28.25
N CYS A 159 6.75 10.28 -27.86
CA CYS A 159 6.41 11.06 -26.69
C CYS A 159 5.06 11.78 -26.86
N ARG A 160 4.11 11.54 -25.96
CA ARG A 160 2.78 12.16 -26.00
C ARG A 160 2.72 13.53 -25.32
N TRP A 161 3.77 14.33 -25.45
CA TRP A 161 3.77 15.69 -24.91
C TRP A 161 3.13 16.64 -25.92
N PRO A 162 2.01 17.31 -25.59
CA PRO A 162 1.37 18.26 -26.48
C PRO A 162 2.05 19.63 -26.43
N TYR A 163 2.26 20.24 -27.59
CA TYR A 163 2.60 21.64 -27.77
C TYR A 163 1.45 22.36 -28.46
N GLY A 164 1.31 23.66 -28.16
CA GLY A 164 0.24 24.50 -28.70
C GLY A 164 -1.08 24.36 -27.95
N ASP A 165 -1.85 25.45 -27.94
CA ASP A 165 -3.14 25.52 -27.24
C ASP A 165 -4.32 25.11 -28.12
N THR A 166 -4.20 25.26 -29.44
CA THR A 166 -5.26 25.00 -30.44
C THR A 166 -4.89 23.88 -31.42
N ASP A 167 -3.66 23.90 -31.95
CA ASP A 167 -3.14 22.89 -32.86
C ASP A 167 -2.16 21.98 -32.12
N PHE A 168 -2.69 20.90 -31.54
CA PHE A 168 -1.89 19.97 -30.76
C PHE A 168 -0.87 19.23 -31.64
N VAL A 169 0.39 19.63 -31.52
CA VAL A 169 1.53 18.92 -32.09
C VAL A 169 2.31 18.21 -30.99
N PHE A 170 2.83 17.03 -31.29
CA PHE A 170 3.43 16.14 -30.32
C PHE A 170 4.95 16.08 -30.49
N CYS A 171 5.64 15.88 -29.36
CA CYS A 171 7.07 15.70 -29.35
C CYS A 171 7.49 14.47 -30.18
N PRO A 172 8.41 14.61 -31.16
CA PRO A 172 8.81 13.51 -32.03
C PRO A 172 9.75 12.48 -31.36
N GLU A 173 10.26 12.81 -30.17
CA GLU A 173 11.23 12.01 -29.44
C GLU A 173 10.63 10.67 -28.96
N THR A 174 11.45 9.63 -28.88
CA THR A 174 11.01 8.31 -28.40
C THR A 174 10.66 8.36 -26.91
N LYS A 175 9.58 7.67 -26.53
CA LYS A 175 9.16 7.56 -25.13
C LYS A 175 10.15 6.70 -24.32
N LEU A 176 10.31 7.04 -23.05
CA LEU A 176 11.02 6.21 -22.10
C LEU A 176 10.24 4.91 -21.85
N ILE A 177 10.94 3.78 -21.71
CA ILE A 177 10.31 2.47 -21.44
C ILE A 177 9.49 2.54 -20.14
N GLY A 178 8.21 2.18 -20.23
CA GLY A 178 7.27 2.26 -19.10
C GLY A 178 6.71 3.66 -18.84
N SER A 179 7.06 4.65 -19.67
CA SER A 179 6.46 5.98 -19.68
C SER A 179 5.71 6.27 -20.99
N SER A 180 4.86 7.30 -20.96
CA SER A 180 4.23 7.92 -22.12
C SER A 180 5.04 9.10 -22.69
N TYR A 181 6.17 9.45 -22.06
CA TYR A 181 6.94 10.65 -22.35
C TYR A 181 8.42 10.32 -22.58
N CYS A 182 9.12 11.14 -23.37
CA CYS A 182 10.58 11.07 -23.50
C CYS A 182 11.29 11.48 -22.19
N PRO A 183 12.60 11.26 -22.03
CA PRO A 183 13.31 11.57 -20.78
C PRO A 183 13.09 13.02 -20.28
N GLY A 184 13.11 14.00 -21.18
CA GLY A 184 12.88 15.41 -20.83
C GLY A 184 11.47 15.67 -20.28
N HIS A 185 10.44 15.20 -21.00
CA HIS A 185 9.04 15.39 -20.59
C HIS A 185 8.63 14.47 -19.42
N HIS A 186 9.27 13.32 -19.28
CA HIS A 186 9.08 12.44 -18.12
C HIS A 186 9.51 13.16 -16.83
N VAL A 187 10.65 13.84 -16.84
CA VAL A 187 11.07 14.66 -15.69
C VAL A 187 10.06 15.78 -15.46
N ARG A 188 9.52 16.44 -16.50
CA ARG A 188 8.54 17.52 -16.32
C ARG A 188 7.24 17.06 -15.63
N VAL A 189 6.75 15.86 -15.94
CA VAL A 189 5.53 15.31 -15.30
C VAL A 189 5.80 14.73 -13.92
N TYR A 190 6.95 14.07 -13.74
CA TYR A 190 7.24 13.29 -12.54
C TYR A 190 8.25 13.93 -11.59
N ALA A 191 8.82 15.10 -11.90
CA ALA A 191 9.66 15.85 -10.98
C ALA A 191 8.86 16.16 -9.71
N GLY A 192 9.29 15.58 -8.59
CA GLY A 192 8.64 15.72 -7.28
C GLY A 192 7.74 14.56 -6.87
N LEU A 193 7.42 13.61 -7.76
CA LEU A 193 6.76 12.38 -7.33
C LEU A 193 7.79 11.42 -6.71
N PRO A 194 7.51 10.87 -5.51
CA PRO A 194 8.37 9.83 -4.95
C PRO A 194 8.41 8.63 -5.91
N PRO A 195 9.54 7.92 -6.02
CA PRO A 195 9.67 6.79 -6.94
C PRO A 195 8.53 5.80 -6.69
N GLN A 196 7.76 5.51 -7.75
CA GLN A 196 6.66 4.56 -7.71
C GLN A 196 7.20 3.22 -7.22
N ARG A 197 6.76 2.79 -6.03
CA ARG A 197 7.12 1.48 -5.48
C ARG A 197 6.60 0.43 -6.46
N ARG A 198 7.52 -0.31 -7.09
CA ARG A 198 7.15 -1.49 -7.89
C ARG A 198 6.37 -2.43 -6.98
N ARG A 199 5.10 -2.65 -7.30
CA ARG A 199 4.32 -3.72 -6.69
C ARG A 199 4.76 -5.00 -7.38
N HIS A 200 5.53 -5.81 -6.66
CA HIS A 200 5.80 -7.21 -7.01
C HIS A 200 4.56 -8.05 -6.70
#